data_AF-R7J5H7-F1
#
_entry.id   AF-R7J5H7-F1
#
_cell.length_a   1.000
_cell.length_b   1.000
_cell.length_c   1.000
_cell.angle_alpha   90.00
_cell.angle_beta   90.00
_cell.angle_gamma   90.00
#
_symmetry.space_group_name_H-M   'P 1'
#
loop_
_entity.id
_entity.type
_entity.pdbx_description
1 polymer ?
#
loop_
_entity_poly.entity_id
_entity_poly.type
_entity_poly.pdbx_seq_one_letter_code
_entity_poly.pdbx_strand_id
1 'polypeptide(L)'
;MPKRRRRLSRALDDMPGLFDNVDIDMTEAENRAAVAAPKAPVSPDASNQDILVNTSVLERPQKLLFVSFGSGSSGNCAYVGAPGGRGVLIDAGVDSKFVTAALEANGLDIKKIVGIILTHDHSDHVRYAYSLLRNNRHMLLYCTPRCLSGILRRSSLSRRIKDYHKPIYKEFAFEAAGLNITPFETSHDGTDNVGFDIDNGMRHFVVVTDTGYLTERAEAYVRRANYLMIESNYDADMLHNGTYPPYLQARIESECGHLDNRQAAAAVASVAVAHPEAHLSHVFLCHLSHDNNTPETATATMRKALEGVGRKVMSADHAVMPSPGTSDVLLAALPRFDSSPLYVLR
;
A
#
# COMPACT_ATOMS: atom_id res chain seq x y z
N MET A 1 -20.56 45.37 -38.21
CA MET A 1 -19.15 45.29 -37.74
C MET A 1 -19.14 45.23 -36.22
N PRO A 2 -18.25 44.51 -35.51
CA PRO A 2 -17.02 43.85 -35.94
C PRO A 2 -16.93 42.34 -35.61
N LYS A 3 -16.03 41.66 -36.32
CA LYS A 3 -15.62 40.25 -36.19
C LYS A 3 -14.88 40.01 -34.88
N ARG A 4 -15.17 38.90 -34.18
CA ARG A 4 -14.35 38.36 -33.08
C ARG A 4 -12.94 38.06 -33.60
N ARG A 5 -11.96 38.87 -33.20
CA ARG A 5 -10.53 38.61 -33.46
C ARG A 5 -10.02 37.53 -32.50
N ARG A 6 -9.50 36.44 -33.07
CA ARG A 6 -8.71 35.40 -32.41
C ARG A 6 -7.50 36.06 -31.74
N ARG A 7 -7.30 35.89 -30.43
CA ARG A 7 -6.04 36.24 -29.76
C ARG A 7 -4.98 35.23 -30.19
N LEU A 8 -3.92 35.72 -30.85
CA LEU A 8 -2.70 34.97 -31.12
C LEU A 8 -1.97 34.72 -29.79
N SER A 9 -1.59 33.47 -29.54
CA SER A 9 -0.67 33.07 -28.48
C SER A 9 0.70 33.70 -28.74
N ARG A 10 1.28 34.37 -27.74
CA ARG A 10 2.69 34.76 -27.77
C ARG A 10 3.56 33.49 -27.76
N ALA A 11 4.65 33.53 -28.52
CA ALA A 11 5.71 32.52 -28.47
C ALA A 11 6.41 32.55 -27.10
N LEU A 12 6.94 31.40 -26.69
CA LEU A 12 7.55 31.14 -25.38
C LEU A 12 8.92 31.80 -25.17
N ASP A 13 9.45 32.55 -26.14
CA ASP A 13 10.83 33.08 -26.12
C ASP A 13 10.96 34.52 -25.60
N ASP A 14 9.90 35.11 -25.04
CA ASP A 14 9.85 36.53 -24.61
C ASP A 14 9.68 36.70 -23.08
N MET A 15 10.30 35.82 -22.27
CA MET A 15 10.35 35.95 -20.80
C MET A 15 11.80 35.95 -20.30
N PRO A 16 12.21 36.91 -19.45
CA PRO A 16 13.60 37.02 -18.96
C PRO A 16 13.95 35.88 -18.00
N GLY A 17 15.18 35.35 -18.12
CA GLY A 17 15.71 34.21 -17.36
C GLY A 17 15.93 34.51 -15.88
N LEU A 18 15.67 33.51 -15.04
CA LEU A 18 15.67 33.59 -13.57
C LEU A 18 17.08 33.43 -12.93
N PHE A 19 18.16 33.60 -13.69
CA PHE A 19 19.52 33.37 -13.20
C PHE A 19 20.56 34.34 -13.77
N ASP A 20 20.20 35.61 -13.96
CA ASP A 20 21.19 36.66 -14.17
C ASP A 20 21.42 37.43 -12.87
N ASN A 21 22.70 37.49 -12.46
CA ASN A 21 23.31 38.24 -11.35
C ASN A 21 23.51 37.47 -10.04
N VAL A 22 24.60 36.71 -9.94
CA VAL A 22 25.46 36.71 -8.74
C VAL A 22 26.92 36.44 -9.18
N ASP A 23 27.71 37.51 -9.28
CA ASP A 23 29.18 37.43 -9.33
C ASP A 23 29.71 37.26 -7.90
N ILE A 24 30.44 36.17 -7.62
CA ILE A 24 31.25 36.02 -6.38
C ILE A 24 32.69 35.76 -6.79
N ASP A 25 33.50 36.76 -6.51
CA ASP A 25 34.93 36.86 -6.75
C ASP A 25 35.72 35.97 -5.77
N MET A 26 36.74 35.29 -6.29
CA MET A 26 37.64 34.39 -5.57
C MET A 26 39.07 34.90 -5.72
N THR A 27 39.59 35.61 -4.70
CA THR A 27 41.02 35.91 -4.59
C THR A 27 41.52 35.87 -3.13
N GLU A 28 42.77 35.40 -3.00
CA GLU A 28 43.52 34.98 -1.82
C GLU A 28 43.92 36.11 -0.85
N ALA A 29 44.22 35.77 0.41
CA ALA A 29 45.42 36.28 1.11
C ALA A 29 45.73 35.52 2.42
N GLU A 30 46.96 35.02 2.50
CA GLU A 30 47.65 34.44 3.66
C GLU A 30 48.08 35.51 4.69
N ASN A 31 48.13 35.18 6.00
CA ASN A 31 49.38 35.13 6.80
C ASN A 31 49.20 35.04 8.33
N ARG A 32 49.87 34.03 8.89
CA ARG A 32 50.71 33.95 10.13
C ARG A 32 50.45 34.92 11.32
N ALA A 33 50.24 34.31 12.50
CA ALA A 33 51.04 34.62 13.70
C ALA A 33 50.98 33.44 14.70
N ALA A 34 52.15 33.06 15.23
CA ALA A 34 52.33 32.01 16.24
C ALA A 34 52.71 32.62 17.60
N VAL A 35 52.58 31.78 18.64
CA VAL A 35 53.22 31.80 19.97
C VAL A 35 52.50 32.56 21.09
N ALA A 36 51.91 31.80 22.03
CA ALA A 36 52.32 31.77 23.44
C ALA A 36 51.47 30.75 24.24
N ALA A 37 52.11 29.77 24.86
CA ALA A 37 51.52 28.95 25.94
C ALA A 37 51.83 29.59 27.30
N PRO A 38 50.97 29.38 28.30
CA PRO A 38 51.48 28.65 29.47
C PRO A 38 50.55 27.57 30.02
N LYS A 39 51.23 26.63 30.69
CA LYS A 39 50.88 25.38 31.38
C LYS A 39 49.50 25.25 32.04
N ALA A 40 48.98 24.01 31.91
CA ALA A 40 47.80 23.45 32.58
C ALA A 40 47.99 23.24 34.11
N PRO A 41 46.88 23.18 34.88
CA PRO A 41 46.77 22.33 36.05
C PRO A 41 46.16 20.96 35.67
N VAL A 42 46.65 19.91 36.31
CA VAL A 42 46.29 18.50 36.07
C VAL A 42 45.25 17.99 37.07
N SER A 43 44.28 17.22 36.53
CA SER A 43 43.45 16.14 37.12
C SER A 43 42.28 16.48 38.07
N PRO A 44 41.34 15.53 38.31
CA PRO A 44 41.02 14.28 37.60
C PRO A 44 39.53 14.15 37.23
N ASP A 45 39.20 13.60 36.06
CA ASP A 45 38.29 12.44 36.00
C ASP A 45 38.20 11.90 34.57
N ALA A 46 38.61 10.64 34.45
CA ALA A 46 38.45 9.84 33.26
C ALA A 46 37.33 8.83 33.50
N SER A 47 36.07 9.24 33.31
CA SER A 47 34.95 8.29 33.11
C SER A 47 33.65 9.02 32.77
N ASN A 48 33.51 9.44 31.52
CA ASN A 48 32.27 9.38 30.73
C ASN A 48 32.47 10.21 29.48
N GLN A 49 33.12 9.61 28.48
CA GLN A 49 32.81 10.00 27.12
C GLN A 49 31.47 9.34 26.82
N ASP A 50 30.40 10.13 26.81
CA ASP A 50 29.13 9.73 26.22
C ASP A 50 29.41 9.36 24.77
N ILE A 51 29.57 8.06 24.52
CA ILE A 51 29.55 7.51 23.18
C ILE A 51 28.14 7.83 22.67
N LEU A 52 28.05 8.78 21.75
CA LEU A 52 26.84 8.99 20.93
C LEU A 52 26.68 7.74 20.07
N VAL A 53 26.09 6.69 20.66
CA VAL A 53 25.67 5.50 19.95
C VAL A 53 24.60 5.96 18.97
N ASN A 54 24.89 5.88 17.67
CA ASN A 54 23.87 6.09 16.67
C ASN A 54 22.83 4.97 16.78
N THR A 55 21.75 5.24 17.53
CA THR A 55 20.67 4.28 17.78
C THR A 55 19.84 4.00 16.53
N SER A 56 20.08 4.68 15.40
CA SER A 56 19.42 4.31 14.13
C SER A 56 19.74 2.87 13.71
N VAL A 57 20.88 2.32 14.14
CA VAL A 57 21.30 0.93 13.89
C VAL A 57 20.64 -0.06 14.87
N LEU A 58 20.02 0.44 15.94
CA LEU A 58 19.30 -0.36 16.95
C LEU A 58 17.79 -0.45 16.68
N GLU A 59 17.30 0.16 15.60
CA GLU A 59 15.92 0.01 15.17
C GLU A 59 15.69 -1.46 14.76
N ARG A 60 15.13 -2.23 15.71
CA ARG A 60 14.59 -3.56 15.40
C ARG A 60 13.64 -3.41 14.20
N PRO A 61 13.64 -4.34 13.24
CA PRO A 61 12.64 -4.34 12.18
C PRO A 61 11.28 -4.09 12.79
N GLN A 62 10.66 -2.96 12.41
CA GLN A 62 9.30 -2.71 12.84
C GLN A 62 8.48 -3.82 12.22
N LYS A 63 7.89 -4.65 13.08
CA LYS A 63 6.99 -5.69 12.62
C LYS A 63 5.75 -5.00 12.05
N LEU A 64 5.03 -5.67 11.16
CA LEU A 64 3.68 -5.28 10.80
C LEU A 64 2.70 -6.35 11.25
N LEU A 65 1.56 -5.89 11.74
CA LEU A 65 0.41 -6.72 12.04
C LEU A 65 -0.56 -6.58 10.87
N PHE A 66 -1.03 -7.70 10.34
CA PHE A 66 -1.97 -7.73 9.23
C PHE A 66 -3.09 -8.73 9.47
N VAL A 67 -4.33 -8.33 9.16
CA VAL A 67 -5.47 -9.25 9.14
C VAL A 67 -6.45 -8.79 8.05
N SER A 68 -6.99 -9.73 7.29
CA SER A 68 -8.11 -9.49 6.37
C SER A 68 -9.41 -9.86 7.05
N PHE A 69 -10.44 -9.03 6.93
CA PHE A 69 -11.80 -9.29 7.43
C PHE A 69 -12.75 -9.76 6.32
N GLY A 70 -12.24 -9.86 5.10
CA GLY A 70 -13.01 -10.19 3.91
C GLY A 70 -12.30 -9.62 2.70
N SER A 71 -12.19 -10.43 1.65
CA SER A 71 -11.51 -10.04 0.42
C SER A 71 -12.23 -10.57 -0.82
N GLY A 72 -13.50 -10.23 -1.00
CA GLY A 72 -14.27 -10.62 -2.19
C GLY A 72 -15.37 -9.61 -2.48
N SER A 73 -16.11 -9.82 -3.56
CA SER A 73 -17.11 -8.86 -4.08
C SER A 73 -18.29 -8.56 -3.13
N SER A 74 -18.39 -9.26 -1.99
CA SER A 74 -19.35 -8.96 -0.93
C SER A 74 -18.87 -7.90 0.07
N GLY A 75 -17.56 -7.64 0.11
CA GLY A 75 -16.93 -6.73 1.05
C GLY A 75 -15.43 -6.97 1.19
N ASN A 76 -14.66 -5.91 0.99
CA ASN A 76 -13.22 -5.84 1.21
C ASN A 76 -12.93 -4.98 2.45
N CYS A 77 -12.20 -5.52 3.40
CA CYS A 77 -11.67 -4.77 4.53
C CYS A 77 -10.48 -5.50 5.13
N ALA A 78 -9.38 -4.81 5.36
CA ALA A 78 -8.23 -5.35 6.05
C ALA A 78 -7.69 -4.35 7.08
N TYR A 79 -6.86 -4.81 8.01
CA TYR A 79 -6.12 -3.97 8.95
C TYR A 79 -4.63 -4.16 8.70
N VAL A 80 -3.89 -3.05 8.78
CA VAL A 80 -2.43 -3.05 8.82
C VAL A 80 -1.96 -2.04 9.86
N GLY A 81 -0.98 -2.43 10.68
CA GLY A 81 -0.47 -1.55 11.72
C GLY A 81 0.77 -2.07 12.42
N ALA A 82 1.28 -1.27 13.35
CA ALA A 82 2.45 -1.60 14.14
C ALA A 82 2.09 -2.50 15.34
N PRO A 83 3.09 -3.18 15.94
CA PRO A 83 2.97 -3.79 17.26
C PRO A 83 2.37 -2.80 18.27
N GLY A 84 1.42 -3.28 19.06
CA GLY A 84 0.64 -2.42 19.97
C GLY A 84 -0.71 -1.97 19.39
N GLY A 85 -1.00 -2.27 18.12
CA GLY A 85 -2.34 -2.20 17.53
C GLY A 85 -2.71 -0.84 16.93
N ARG A 86 -1.75 0.10 16.85
CA ARG A 86 -1.97 1.36 16.12
C ARG A 86 -1.79 1.11 14.64
N GLY A 87 -2.80 1.44 13.84
CA GLY A 87 -2.82 1.12 12.41
C GLY A 87 -3.93 1.82 11.65
N VAL A 88 -4.16 1.37 10.43
CA VAL A 88 -5.22 1.82 9.53
C VAL A 88 -6.04 0.62 9.06
N LEU A 89 -7.30 0.89 8.71
CA LEU A 89 -8.09 -0.04 7.90
C LEU A 89 -7.86 0.25 6.42
N ILE A 90 -7.74 -0.79 5.61
CA ILE A 90 -7.73 -0.76 4.16
C ILE A 90 -9.13 -1.15 3.71
N ASP A 91 -9.84 -0.21 3.11
CA ASP A 91 -11.25 -0.33 2.75
C ASP A 91 -12.19 -0.60 3.94
N ALA A 92 -13.49 -0.53 3.67
CA ALA A 92 -14.57 -0.61 4.66
C ALA A 92 -15.85 -1.22 4.04
N GLY A 93 -15.66 -2.29 3.27
CA GLY A 93 -16.71 -3.07 2.62
C GLY A 93 -17.42 -4.07 3.51
N VAL A 94 -16.81 -4.44 4.64
CA VAL A 94 -17.30 -5.45 5.58
C VAL A 94 -18.07 -4.81 6.74
N ASP A 95 -19.07 -5.50 7.27
CA ASP A 95 -19.94 -4.97 8.34
C ASP A 95 -19.12 -4.48 9.55
N SER A 96 -19.42 -3.25 9.99
CA SER A 96 -18.66 -2.59 11.07
C SER A 96 -18.66 -3.35 12.40
N LYS A 97 -19.72 -4.12 12.71
CA LYS A 97 -19.77 -4.93 13.93
C LYS A 97 -18.86 -6.15 13.81
N PHE A 98 -18.87 -6.79 12.63
CA PHE A 98 -17.97 -7.91 12.35
C PHE A 98 -16.50 -7.47 12.44
N VAL A 99 -16.13 -6.36 11.77
CA VAL A 99 -14.77 -5.81 11.84
C VAL A 99 -14.36 -5.50 13.27
N THR A 100 -15.24 -4.87 14.06
CA THR A 100 -14.95 -4.54 15.47
C THR A 100 -14.73 -5.80 16.32
N ALA A 101 -15.58 -6.81 16.16
CA ALA A 101 -15.46 -8.08 16.88
C ALA A 101 -14.19 -8.86 16.48
N ALA A 102 -13.85 -8.87 15.19
CA ALA A 102 -12.65 -9.53 14.68
C ALA A 102 -11.36 -8.83 15.15
N LEU A 103 -11.34 -7.49 15.22
CA LEU A 103 -10.26 -6.73 15.83
C LEU A 103 -10.08 -7.12 17.32
N GLU A 104 -11.16 -7.11 18.09
CA GLU A 104 -11.15 -7.45 19.51
C GLU A 104 -10.66 -8.89 19.75
N ALA A 105 -11.12 -9.85 18.94
CA ALA A 105 -10.68 -11.24 19.00
C ALA A 105 -9.17 -11.42 18.75
N ASN A 106 -8.55 -10.50 18.01
CA ASN A 106 -7.11 -10.46 17.76
C ASN A 106 -6.34 -9.56 18.74
N GLY A 107 -7.00 -9.07 19.80
CA GLY A 107 -6.40 -8.16 20.79
C GLY A 107 -6.10 -6.76 20.26
N LEU A 108 -6.75 -6.36 19.15
CA LEU A 108 -6.61 -5.04 18.54
C LEU A 108 -7.76 -4.13 19.01
N ASP A 109 -7.41 -3.03 19.66
CA ASP A 109 -8.39 -2.03 20.10
C ASP A 109 -8.69 -1.05 18.94
N ILE A 110 -9.95 -1.02 18.50
CA ILE A 110 -10.42 -0.10 17.44
C ILE A 110 -10.10 1.37 17.74
N LYS A 111 -9.98 1.75 19.02
CA LYS A 111 -9.60 3.12 19.43
C LYS A 111 -8.18 3.51 19.06
N LYS A 112 -7.32 2.54 18.72
CA LYS A 112 -5.95 2.78 18.25
C LYS A 112 -5.86 2.90 16.73
N ILE A 113 -6.92 2.56 16.01
CA ILE A 113 -6.95 2.69 14.56
C ILE A 113 -7.18 4.16 14.21
N VAL A 114 -6.31 4.73 13.40
CA VAL A 114 -6.31 6.18 13.14
C VAL A 114 -7.24 6.57 11.99
N GLY A 115 -7.67 5.62 11.18
CA GLY A 115 -8.46 5.90 9.99
C GLY A 115 -8.63 4.74 9.03
N ILE A 116 -9.29 5.05 7.92
CA ILE A 116 -9.57 4.16 6.80
C ILE A 116 -8.85 4.75 5.58
N ILE A 117 -8.01 3.98 4.91
CA ILE A 117 -7.51 4.28 3.57
C ILE A 117 -8.41 3.56 2.56
N LEU A 118 -8.95 4.30 1.58
CA LEU A 118 -9.84 3.71 0.55
C LEU A 118 -9.12 3.60 -0.79
N THR A 119 -9.21 2.43 -1.39
CA THR A 119 -8.66 2.13 -2.73
C THR A 119 -9.49 2.81 -3.82
N HIS A 120 -10.81 2.67 -3.77
CA HIS A 120 -11.73 3.27 -4.75
C HIS A 120 -13.16 3.32 -4.21
N ASP A 121 -14.10 3.78 -5.03
CA ASP A 121 -15.46 4.10 -4.60
C ASP A 121 -16.49 2.98 -4.80
N HIS A 122 -16.11 1.72 -5.06
CA HIS A 122 -17.06 0.61 -5.19
C HIS A 122 -17.74 0.21 -3.87
N SER A 123 -18.95 -0.35 -3.97
CA SER A 123 -19.82 -0.55 -2.81
C SER A 123 -19.22 -1.51 -1.80
N ASP A 124 -18.65 -2.60 -2.29
CA ASP A 124 -17.88 -3.60 -1.58
C ASP A 124 -16.57 -3.07 -1.00
N HIS A 125 -16.22 -1.80 -1.19
CA HIS A 125 -15.10 -1.14 -0.50
C HIS A 125 -15.56 -0.04 0.46
N VAL A 126 -16.72 0.60 0.21
CA VAL A 126 -17.11 1.80 0.95
C VAL A 126 -18.38 1.67 1.79
N ARG A 127 -19.15 0.57 1.65
CA ARG A 127 -20.50 0.41 2.20
C ARG A 127 -20.61 0.72 3.69
N TYR A 128 -19.61 0.37 4.50
CA TYR A 128 -19.64 0.56 5.95
C TYR A 128 -18.68 1.66 6.45
N ALA A 129 -18.00 2.38 5.54
CA ALA A 129 -17.05 3.45 5.90
C ALA A 129 -17.68 4.50 6.83
N TYR A 130 -18.86 5.01 6.48
CA TYR A 130 -19.54 6.02 7.31
C TYR A 130 -19.97 5.47 8.68
N SER A 131 -20.38 4.19 8.76
CA SER A 131 -20.75 3.56 10.03
C SER A 131 -19.55 3.49 10.97
N LEU A 132 -18.40 3.01 10.46
CA LEU A 132 -17.15 2.94 11.21
C LEU A 132 -16.71 4.32 11.70
N LEU A 133 -16.67 5.33 10.81
CA LEU A 133 -16.25 6.69 11.14
C LEU A 133 -17.20 7.37 12.15
N ARG A 134 -18.52 7.18 12.00
CA ARG A 134 -19.51 7.75 12.92
C ARG A 134 -19.37 7.19 14.33
N ASN A 135 -19.06 5.90 14.45
CA ASN A 135 -18.89 5.24 15.75
C ASN A 135 -17.49 5.50 16.34
N ASN A 136 -16.52 5.86 15.51
CA ASN A 136 -15.13 6.11 15.90
C ASN A 136 -14.68 7.49 15.42
N ARG A 137 -15.19 8.54 16.07
CA ARG A 137 -15.03 9.94 15.62
C ARG A 137 -13.60 10.48 15.56
N HIS A 138 -12.64 9.75 16.13
CA HIS A 138 -11.21 10.06 16.06
C HIS A 138 -10.57 9.61 14.74
N MET A 139 -11.22 8.71 13.99
CA MET A 139 -10.73 8.19 12.73
C MET A 139 -10.92 9.20 11.58
N LEU A 140 -9.96 9.22 10.66
CA LEU A 140 -10.05 9.96 9.40
C LEU A 140 -10.29 9.03 8.21
N LEU A 141 -10.85 9.58 7.13
CA LEU A 141 -11.02 8.91 5.86
C LEU A 141 -10.00 9.43 4.85
N TYR A 142 -9.03 8.61 4.48
CA TYR A 142 -8.01 8.93 3.50
C TYR A 142 -8.41 8.37 2.14
N CYS A 143 -8.76 9.25 1.22
CA CYS A 143 -9.03 8.89 -0.17
C CYS A 143 -8.80 10.07 -1.09
N THR A 144 -8.64 9.82 -2.40
CA THR A 144 -8.47 10.90 -3.35
C THR A 144 -9.74 11.76 -3.42
N PRO A 145 -9.63 13.07 -3.74
CA PRO A 145 -10.81 13.91 -3.92
C PRO A 145 -11.81 13.38 -4.98
N ARG A 146 -11.29 12.68 -5.99
CA ARG A 146 -12.12 12.03 -7.02
C ARG A 146 -12.85 10.81 -6.47
N CYS A 147 -12.18 9.94 -5.71
CA CYS A 147 -12.82 8.84 -5.01
C CYS A 147 -13.95 9.34 -4.08
N LEU A 148 -13.70 10.39 -3.28
CA LEU A 148 -14.76 11.02 -2.47
C LEU A 148 -15.93 11.51 -3.32
N SER A 149 -15.65 12.12 -4.47
CA SER A 149 -16.71 12.58 -5.37
C SER A 149 -17.58 11.44 -5.89
N GLY A 150 -16.98 10.28 -6.18
CA GLY A 150 -17.68 9.04 -6.52
C GLY A 150 -18.55 8.54 -5.37
N ILE A 151 -18.01 8.47 -4.16
CA ILE A 151 -18.74 8.11 -2.94
C ILE A 151 -19.96 9.02 -2.72
N LEU A 152 -19.81 10.33 -2.89
CA LEU A 152 -20.89 11.31 -2.66
C LEU A 152 -22.02 11.26 -3.70
N ARG A 153 -21.83 10.56 -4.83
CA ARG A 153 -22.89 10.26 -5.81
C ARG A 153 -23.77 9.10 -5.40
N ARG A 154 -23.32 8.27 -4.45
CA ARG A 154 -24.08 7.11 -3.95
C ARG A 154 -25.18 7.58 -2.99
N SER A 155 -26.41 7.19 -3.27
CA SER A 155 -27.56 7.45 -2.39
C SER A 155 -27.54 6.62 -1.10
N SER A 156 -26.83 5.49 -1.10
CA SER A 156 -26.74 4.56 0.02
C SER A 156 -25.79 5.01 1.13
N LEU A 157 -25.00 6.06 0.92
CA LEU A 157 -24.02 6.57 1.89
C LEU A 157 -24.37 7.99 2.35
N SER A 158 -24.14 8.26 3.63
CA SER A 158 -24.37 9.59 4.18
C SER A 158 -23.37 10.58 3.64
N ARG A 159 -23.85 11.72 3.13
CA ARG A 159 -23.01 12.84 2.68
C ARG A 159 -22.14 13.45 3.79
N ARG A 160 -22.40 13.13 5.06
CA ARG A 160 -21.55 13.51 6.22
C ARG A 160 -20.22 12.77 6.25
N ILE A 161 -20.02 11.75 5.41
CA ILE A 161 -18.72 11.08 5.28
C ILE A 161 -17.60 12.07 4.89
N LYS A 162 -17.94 13.14 4.15
CA LYS A 162 -17.00 14.23 3.81
C LYS A 162 -16.41 14.93 5.02
N ASP A 163 -17.10 14.91 6.17
CA ASP A 163 -16.66 15.59 7.38
C ASP A 163 -15.44 14.89 8.02
N TYR A 164 -15.15 13.65 7.60
CA TYR A 164 -13.97 12.88 8.03
C TYR A 164 -12.86 12.88 6.98
N HIS A 165 -13.07 13.49 5.82
CA HIS A 165 -12.17 13.36 4.68
C HIS A 165 -10.83 14.06 4.93
N LYS A 166 -9.76 13.31 4.75
CA LYS A 166 -8.39 13.80 4.61
C LYS A 166 -7.94 13.49 3.18
N PRO A 167 -7.75 14.50 2.31
CA PRO A 167 -7.37 14.26 0.92
C PRO A 167 -5.96 13.66 0.84
N ILE A 168 -5.81 12.67 -0.02
CA ILE A 168 -4.53 12.08 -0.44
C ILE A 168 -4.40 12.17 -1.96
N TYR A 169 -3.18 12.07 -2.47
CA TYR A 169 -2.89 12.24 -3.90
C TYR A 169 -1.95 11.13 -4.35
N LYS A 170 -2.23 10.56 -5.52
CA LYS A 170 -1.40 9.50 -6.12
C LYS A 170 0.05 9.96 -6.20
N GLU A 171 0.97 9.06 -5.85
CA GLU A 171 2.43 9.28 -5.81
C GLU A 171 2.91 10.27 -4.75
N PHE A 172 2.03 10.77 -3.87
CA PHE A 172 2.42 11.60 -2.74
C PHE A 172 2.19 10.85 -1.43
N ALA A 173 3.30 10.54 -0.75
CA ALA A 173 3.27 9.86 0.53
C ALA A 173 2.61 10.72 1.62
N PHE A 174 1.89 10.07 2.53
CA PHE A 174 1.32 10.69 3.72
C PHE A 174 1.53 9.81 4.93
N GLU A 175 1.64 10.41 6.11
CA GLU A 175 1.78 9.66 7.35
C GLU A 175 0.41 9.35 7.97
N ALA A 176 0.19 8.09 8.33
CA ALA A 176 -0.92 7.67 9.18
C ALA A 176 -0.47 6.52 10.07
N ALA A 177 -0.83 6.56 11.35
CA ALA A 177 -0.46 5.53 12.33
C ALA A 177 1.05 5.32 12.53
N GLY A 178 1.90 6.25 12.09
CA GLY A 178 3.36 6.09 12.09
C GLY A 178 3.88 5.26 10.91
N LEU A 179 3.02 5.02 9.92
CA LEU A 179 3.35 4.40 8.63
C LEU A 179 3.39 5.50 7.58
N ASN A 180 4.33 5.38 6.65
CA ASN A 180 4.41 6.21 5.46
C ASN A 180 3.67 5.52 4.31
N ILE A 181 2.55 6.09 3.88
CA ILE A 181 1.63 5.46 2.93
C ILE A 181 1.64 6.22 1.62
N THR A 182 1.97 5.55 0.52
CA THR A 182 1.97 6.12 -0.83
C THR A 182 0.86 5.47 -1.67
N PRO A 183 -0.22 6.20 -2.02
CA PRO A 183 -1.19 5.71 -2.98
C PRO A 183 -0.60 5.75 -4.39
N PHE A 184 -0.91 4.78 -5.25
CA PHE A 184 -0.45 4.75 -6.64
C PHE A 184 -1.53 4.28 -7.60
N GLU A 185 -1.39 4.60 -8.89
CA GLU A 185 -2.41 4.31 -9.91
C GLU A 185 -2.61 2.80 -10.15
N THR A 186 -3.88 2.37 -10.22
CA THR A 186 -4.30 1.02 -10.64
C THR A 186 -5.36 1.10 -11.74
N SER A 187 -5.56 0.00 -12.50
CA SER A 187 -6.43 0.00 -13.67
C SER A 187 -7.78 -0.65 -13.37
N HIS A 188 -8.79 0.16 -13.01
CA HIS A 188 -10.12 -0.35 -12.68
C HIS A 188 -11.24 0.64 -13.01
N ASP A 189 -12.50 0.21 -12.99
CA ASP A 189 -13.64 1.02 -13.45
C ASP A 189 -14.28 1.94 -12.39
N GLY A 190 -13.61 2.16 -11.25
CA GLY A 190 -13.99 3.18 -10.26
C GLY A 190 -13.74 4.62 -10.71
N THR A 191 -14.30 5.59 -9.97
CA THR A 191 -14.16 7.03 -10.26
C THR A 191 -12.69 7.48 -10.23
N ASP A 192 -11.92 6.87 -9.32
CA ASP A 192 -10.48 6.99 -9.18
C ASP A 192 -9.97 5.82 -8.32
N ASN A 193 -8.97 5.09 -8.82
CA ASN A 193 -8.51 3.86 -8.19
C ASN A 193 -7.05 4.01 -7.76
N VAL A 194 -6.75 3.49 -6.57
CA VAL A 194 -5.40 3.43 -6.05
C VAL A 194 -5.08 2.09 -5.41
N GLY A 195 -3.84 1.64 -5.62
CA GLY A 195 -3.15 0.72 -4.72
C GLY A 195 -2.38 1.51 -3.65
N PHE A 196 -1.82 0.82 -2.66
CA PHE A 196 -1.06 1.46 -1.58
C PHE A 196 0.27 0.77 -1.35
N ASP A 197 1.35 1.54 -1.27
CA ASP A 197 2.64 1.13 -0.72
C ASP A 197 2.73 1.66 0.72
N ILE A 198 2.79 0.74 1.68
CA ILE A 198 2.77 1.04 3.11
C ILE A 198 4.15 0.71 3.68
N ASP A 199 4.92 1.76 3.91
CA ASP A 199 6.29 1.71 4.39
C ASP A 199 6.34 1.99 5.89
N ASN A 200 7.01 1.12 6.64
CA ASN A 200 7.25 1.28 8.08
C ASN A 200 8.67 1.74 8.44
N GLY A 201 9.41 2.24 7.45
CA GLY A 201 10.81 2.67 7.53
C GLY A 201 11.81 1.58 7.14
N MET A 202 11.38 0.31 7.07
CA MET A 202 12.27 -0.81 6.74
C MET A 202 11.68 -1.79 5.73
N ARG A 203 10.36 -1.99 5.78
CA ARG A 203 9.63 -2.97 4.98
C ARG A 203 8.43 -2.31 4.31
N HIS A 204 8.14 -2.76 3.11
CA HIS A 204 7.01 -2.35 2.29
C HIS A 204 5.93 -3.43 2.29
N PHE A 205 4.73 -3.05 2.72
CA PHE A 205 3.50 -3.79 2.45
C PHE A 205 2.80 -3.13 1.27
N VAL A 206 2.76 -3.81 0.13
CA VAL A 206 2.10 -3.30 -1.08
C VAL A 206 0.73 -3.96 -1.25
N VAL A 207 -0.29 -3.16 -1.51
CA VAL A 207 -1.68 -3.59 -1.75
C VAL A 207 -2.09 -3.21 -3.17
N VAL A 208 -2.47 -4.21 -3.96
CA VAL A 208 -3.01 -4.08 -5.31
C VAL A 208 -4.27 -4.93 -5.41
N THR A 209 -5.41 -4.36 -5.09
CA THR A 209 -6.73 -4.99 -5.32
C THR A 209 -7.41 -4.32 -6.49
N ASP A 210 -8.38 -5.00 -7.12
CA ASP A 210 -9.24 -4.47 -8.18
C ASP A 210 -8.42 -3.80 -9.27
N THR A 211 -7.80 -4.61 -10.13
CA THR A 211 -7.02 -4.11 -11.26
C THR A 211 -7.13 -5.06 -12.44
N GLY A 212 -7.56 -4.58 -13.61
CA GLY A 212 -7.68 -5.42 -14.82
C GLY A 212 -6.32 -5.81 -15.40
N TYR A 213 -5.29 -5.01 -15.16
CA TYR A 213 -3.90 -5.38 -15.43
C TYR A 213 -2.96 -4.65 -14.47
N LEU A 214 -1.71 -5.11 -14.37
CA LEU A 214 -0.68 -4.41 -13.61
C LEU A 214 -0.02 -3.35 -14.49
N THR A 215 -0.30 -2.08 -14.21
CA THR A 215 0.34 -0.96 -14.92
C THR A 215 1.84 -0.92 -14.61
N GLU A 216 2.65 -0.29 -15.47
CA GLU A 216 4.08 -0.08 -15.21
C GLU A 216 4.31 0.62 -13.86
N ARG A 217 3.42 1.55 -13.51
CA ARG A 217 3.45 2.26 -12.23
C ARG A 217 3.19 1.31 -11.06
N ALA A 218 2.13 0.52 -11.12
CA ALA A 218 1.82 -0.46 -10.08
C ALA A 218 2.94 -1.50 -9.95
N GLU A 219 3.49 -1.97 -11.08
CA GLU A 219 4.63 -2.88 -11.08
C GLU A 219 5.86 -2.29 -10.37
N ALA A 220 6.14 -1.00 -10.56
CA ALA A 220 7.24 -0.32 -9.86
C ALA A 220 7.08 -0.35 -8.33
N TYR A 221 5.86 -0.30 -7.80
CA TYR A 221 5.59 -0.45 -6.37
C TYR A 221 5.62 -1.91 -5.93
N VAL A 222 5.02 -2.83 -6.70
CA VAL A 222 5.08 -4.28 -6.39
C VAL A 222 6.53 -4.75 -6.29
N ARG A 223 7.44 -4.21 -7.10
CA ARG A 223 8.90 -4.50 -7.03
C ARG A 223 9.55 -4.17 -5.68
N ARG A 224 8.94 -3.29 -4.87
CA ARG A 224 9.43 -2.91 -3.53
C ARG A 224 8.90 -3.83 -2.43
N ALA A 225 7.86 -4.60 -2.72
CA ALA A 225 7.10 -5.34 -1.71
C ALA A 225 7.96 -6.38 -0.97
N ASN A 226 7.99 -6.28 0.35
CA ASN A 226 8.37 -7.41 1.21
C ASN A 226 7.16 -8.28 1.53
N TYR A 227 5.97 -7.65 1.58
CA TYR A 227 4.67 -8.28 1.75
C TYR A 227 3.74 -7.72 0.67
N LEU A 228 3.07 -8.61 -0.05
CA LEU A 228 2.21 -8.23 -1.16
C LEU A 228 0.80 -8.77 -0.93
N MET A 229 -0.20 -7.91 -0.95
CA MET A 229 -1.59 -8.30 -1.15
C MET A 229 -1.97 -7.95 -2.58
N ILE A 230 -2.30 -8.96 -3.39
CA ILE A 230 -2.58 -8.79 -4.82
C ILE A 230 -3.88 -9.49 -5.22
N GLU A 231 -4.66 -8.84 -6.09
CA GLU A 231 -5.84 -9.44 -6.70
C GLU A 231 -5.47 -10.69 -7.50
N SER A 232 -6.25 -11.75 -7.32
CA SER A 232 -6.18 -12.99 -8.09
C SER A 232 -7.63 -13.41 -8.32
N ASN A 233 -8.34 -12.66 -9.16
CA ASN A 233 -9.80 -12.67 -9.15
C ASN A 233 -10.35 -13.95 -9.76
N TYR A 234 -9.92 -14.32 -10.96
CA TYR A 234 -10.47 -15.47 -11.67
C TYR A 234 -9.37 -16.37 -12.26
N ASP A 235 -9.72 -17.64 -12.45
CA ASP A 235 -9.01 -18.52 -13.36
C ASP A 235 -9.64 -18.40 -14.76
N ALA A 236 -8.82 -18.16 -15.77
CA ALA A 236 -9.29 -17.92 -17.13
C ALA A 236 -10.12 -19.09 -17.70
N ASP A 237 -9.74 -20.34 -17.38
CA ASP A 237 -10.45 -21.52 -17.86
C ASP A 237 -11.79 -21.67 -17.13
N MET A 238 -11.83 -21.40 -15.82
CA MET A 238 -13.08 -21.36 -15.07
C MET A 238 -14.03 -20.26 -15.58
N LEU A 239 -13.52 -19.07 -15.89
CA LEU A 239 -14.34 -17.96 -16.38
C LEU A 239 -14.97 -18.28 -17.75
N HIS A 240 -14.18 -18.78 -18.70
CA HIS A 240 -14.64 -19.11 -20.05
C HIS A 240 -15.66 -20.25 -20.07
N ASN A 241 -15.48 -21.24 -19.20
CA ASN A 241 -16.39 -22.39 -19.09
C ASN A 241 -17.52 -22.17 -18.07
N GLY A 242 -17.55 -21.01 -17.43
CA GLY A 242 -18.50 -20.65 -16.39
C GLY A 242 -19.89 -20.31 -16.92
N THR A 243 -20.81 -20.00 -15.99
CA THR A 243 -22.21 -19.69 -16.30
C THR A 243 -22.45 -18.23 -16.66
N TYR A 244 -21.41 -17.39 -16.58
CA TYR A 244 -21.53 -15.96 -16.83
C TYR A 244 -21.83 -15.69 -18.31
N PRO A 245 -22.73 -14.75 -18.61
CA PRO A 245 -22.99 -14.37 -20.00
C PRO A 245 -21.74 -13.73 -20.63
N PRO A 246 -21.55 -13.83 -21.96
CA PRO A 246 -20.33 -13.36 -22.63
C PRO A 246 -19.96 -11.90 -22.36
N TYR A 247 -20.94 -11.02 -22.19
CA TYR A 247 -20.66 -9.60 -21.88
C TYR A 247 -20.02 -9.41 -20.50
N LEU A 248 -20.36 -10.27 -19.53
CA LEU A 248 -19.81 -10.20 -18.17
C LEU A 248 -18.41 -10.78 -18.13
N GLN A 249 -18.17 -11.89 -18.84
CA GLN A 249 -16.83 -12.44 -19.07
C GLN A 249 -15.93 -11.36 -19.69
N ALA A 250 -16.36 -10.74 -20.79
CA ALA A 250 -15.60 -9.68 -21.45
C ALA A 250 -15.34 -8.45 -20.56
N ARG A 251 -16.26 -8.09 -19.66
CA ARG A 251 -16.03 -7.01 -18.68
C ARG A 251 -14.95 -7.40 -17.67
N ILE A 252 -15.01 -8.62 -17.14
CA ILE A 252 -14.05 -9.13 -16.16
C ILE A 252 -12.64 -9.18 -16.76
N GLU A 253 -12.51 -9.61 -18.01
CA GLU A 253 -11.23 -9.73 -18.73
C GLU A 253 -10.69 -8.41 -19.30
N SER A 254 -11.46 -7.33 -19.19
CA SER A 254 -11.06 -6.03 -19.73
C SER A 254 -9.93 -5.39 -18.92
N GLU A 255 -9.23 -4.43 -19.52
CA GLU A 255 -8.16 -3.68 -18.84
C GLU A 255 -8.64 -2.92 -17.58
N CYS A 256 -9.94 -2.65 -17.48
CA CYS A 256 -10.56 -2.03 -16.30
C CYS A 256 -11.37 -3.03 -15.46
N GLY A 257 -11.27 -4.33 -15.75
CA GLY A 257 -11.93 -5.41 -15.05
C GLY A 257 -11.12 -5.88 -13.85
N HIS A 258 -10.72 -7.15 -13.87
CA HIS A 258 -9.99 -7.80 -12.78
C HIS A 258 -8.78 -8.60 -13.27
N LEU A 259 -7.86 -8.89 -12.36
CA LEU A 259 -6.62 -9.60 -12.66
C LEU A 259 -6.83 -11.12 -12.65
N ASP A 260 -6.36 -11.80 -13.71
CA ASP A 260 -6.38 -13.26 -13.76
C ASP A 260 -5.26 -13.88 -12.90
N ASN A 261 -5.46 -15.12 -12.45
CA ASN A 261 -4.49 -15.85 -11.65
C ASN A 261 -3.12 -15.96 -12.33
N ARG A 262 -3.05 -16.14 -13.65
CA ARG A 262 -1.79 -16.35 -14.38
C ARG A 262 -1.00 -15.05 -14.56
N GLN A 263 -1.66 -13.93 -14.80
CA GLN A 263 -1.12 -12.58 -14.89
C GLN A 263 -0.57 -12.17 -13.53
N ALA A 264 -1.36 -12.34 -12.46
CA ALA A 264 -0.89 -12.11 -11.10
C ALA A 264 0.37 -12.93 -10.81
N ALA A 265 0.33 -14.25 -11.08
CA ALA A 265 1.45 -15.14 -10.86
C ALA A 265 2.71 -14.77 -11.66
N ALA A 266 2.55 -14.41 -12.93
CA ALA A 266 3.65 -13.97 -13.79
C ALA A 266 4.28 -12.66 -13.30
N ALA A 267 3.47 -11.69 -12.90
CA ALA A 267 3.95 -10.41 -12.38
C ALA A 267 4.75 -10.61 -11.07
N VAL A 268 4.22 -11.41 -10.14
CA VAL A 268 4.90 -11.69 -8.86
C VAL A 268 6.19 -12.49 -9.08
N ALA A 269 6.20 -13.47 -9.99
CA ALA A 269 7.41 -14.22 -10.32
C ALA A 269 8.48 -13.32 -10.97
N SER A 270 8.09 -12.40 -11.86
CA SER A 270 8.99 -11.40 -12.45
C SER A 270 9.64 -10.52 -11.38
N VAL A 271 8.84 -10.02 -10.44
CA VAL A 271 9.31 -9.22 -9.30
C VAL A 271 10.29 -10.02 -8.43
N ALA A 272 9.95 -11.27 -8.13
CA ALA A 272 10.79 -12.14 -7.32
C ALA A 272 12.16 -12.40 -7.97
N VAL A 273 12.27 -12.40 -9.31
CA VAL A 273 13.55 -12.57 -10.01
C VAL A 273 14.33 -11.26 -10.08
N ALA A 274 13.66 -10.15 -10.42
CA ALA A 274 14.31 -8.88 -10.70
C ALA A 274 14.87 -8.19 -9.44
N HIS A 275 14.29 -8.47 -8.26
CA HIS A 275 14.65 -7.80 -7.01
C HIS A 275 14.86 -8.80 -5.87
N PRO A 276 15.91 -9.64 -5.94
CA PRO A 276 16.21 -10.60 -4.87
C PRO A 276 16.43 -9.90 -3.51
N GLU A 277 16.99 -8.68 -3.54
CA GLU A 277 17.25 -7.86 -2.35
C GLU A 277 15.98 -7.34 -1.66
N ALA A 278 14.83 -7.29 -2.35
CA ALA A 278 13.57 -6.88 -1.75
C ALA A 278 13.00 -7.95 -0.81
N HIS A 279 13.56 -9.17 -0.81
CA HIS A 279 13.16 -10.27 0.10
C HIS A 279 11.63 -10.40 0.22
N LEU A 280 10.94 -10.54 -0.92
CA LEU A 280 9.50 -10.83 -0.93
C LEU A 280 9.26 -12.11 -0.12
N SER A 281 8.61 -11.96 1.02
CA SER A 281 8.46 -13.02 2.02
C SER A 281 7.03 -13.49 2.16
N HIS A 282 6.05 -12.64 1.84
CA HIS A 282 4.63 -12.96 1.92
C HIS A 282 3.88 -12.49 0.69
N VAL A 283 3.01 -13.36 0.17
CA VAL A 283 2.05 -13.06 -0.88
C VAL A 283 0.66 -13.49 -0.41
N PHE A 284 -0.25 -12.53 -0.35
CA PHE A 284 -1.65 -12.69 -0.01
C PHE A 284 -2.49 -12.50 -1.27
N LEU A 285 -3.11 -13.58 -1.75
CA LEU A 285 -4.05 -13.53 -2.87
C LEU A 285 -5.40 -13.08 -2.37
N CYS A 286 -5.98 -12.07 -3.00
CA CYS A 286 -7.22 -11.46 -2.55
C CYS A 286 -8.21 -11.29 -3.70
N HIS A 287 -9.43 -10.92 -3.36
CA HIS A 287 -10.50 -10.61 -4.30
C HIS A 287 -10.88 -11.76 -5.24
N LEU A 288 -10.83 -13.01 -4.75
CA LEU A 288 -11.16 -14.19 -5.53
C LEU A 288 -12.67 -14.23 -5.85
N SER A 289 -13.01 -14.28 -7.15
CA SER A 289 -14.35 -14.53 -7.67
C SER A 289 -14.95 -15.78 -7.05
N HIS A 290 -16.21 -15.73 -6.62
CA HIS A 290 -16.90 -16.88 -6.05
C HIS A 290 -17.10 -18.00 -7.07
N ASP A 291 -17.50 -17.64 -8.29
CA ASP A 291 -17.90 -18.60 -9.32
C ASP A 291 -16.73 -19.03 -10.19
N ASN A 292 -15.77 -18.12 -10.45
CA ASN A 292 -14.72 -18.33 -11.43
C ASN A 292 -13.33 -18.52 -10.81
N ASN A 293 -13.26 -18.83 -9.52
CA ASN A 293 -12.00 -19.13 -8.84
C ASN A 293 -12.18 -19.98 -7.59
N THR A 294 -11.12 -20.64 -7.16
CA THR A 294 -11.03 -21.24 -5.83
C THR A 294 -9.70 -20.88 -5.17
N PRO A 295 -9.63 -20.85 -3.82
CA PRO A 295 -8.36 -20.65 -3.11
C PRO A 295 -7.26 -21.61 -3.57
N GLU A 296 -7.61 -22.87 -3.83
CA GLU A 296 -6.69 -23.91 -4.27
C GLU A 296 -6.14 -23.61 -5.66
N THR A 297 -6.99 -23.21 -6.61
CA THR A 297 -6.57 -22.87 -7.98
C THR A 297 -5.67 -21.64 -8.01
N ALA A 298 -6.05 -20.58 -7.28
CA ALA A 298 -5.26 -19.36 -7.19
C ALA A 298 -3.87 -19.63 -6.56
N THR A 299 -3.84 -20.34 -5.42
CA THR A 299 -2.59 -20.68 -4.73
C THR A 299 -1.71 -21.64 -5.53
N ALA A 300 -2.29 -22.65 -6.19
CA ALA A 300 -1.53 -23.57 -7.04
C ALA A 300 -0.90 -22.85 -8.25
N THR A 301 -1.64 -21.92 -8.86
CA THR A 301 -1.14 -21.12 -9.99
C THR A 301 0.02 -20.23 -9.57
N MET A 302 -0.14 -19.48 -8.48
CA MET A 302 0.91 -18.62 -7.92
C MET A 302 2.15 -19.43 -7.48
N ARG A 303 1.92 -20.54 -6.77
CA ARG A 303 2.99 -21.45 -6.33
C ARG A 303 3.82 -21.94 -7.51
N LYS A 304 3.16 -22.43 -8.56
CA LYS A 304 3.84 -22.94 -9.76
C LYS A 304 4.74 -21.89 -10.42
N ALA A 305 4.28 -20.65 -10.51
CA ALA A 305 5.08 -19.57 -11.09
C ALA A 305 6.31 -19.22 -10.24
N LEU A 306 6.13 -19.11 -8.92
CA LEU A 306 7.21 -18.83 -7.97
C LEU A 306 8.25 -19.97 -7.91
N GLU A 307 7.80 -21.22 -7.83
CA GLU A 307 8.69 -22.39 -7.86
C GLU A 307 9.42 -22.51 -9.21
N GLY A 308 8.76 -22.13 -10.31
CA GLY A 308 9.37 -22.06 -11.64
C GLY A 308 10.54 -21.07 -11.76
N VAL A 309 10.61 -20.06 -10.90
CA VAL A 309 11.73 -19.13 -10.81
C VAL A 309 12.67 -19.43 -9.63
N GLY A 310 12.59 -20.64 -9.05
CA GLY A 310 13.49 -21.11 -8.00
C GLY A 310 13.15 -20.60 -6.60
N ARG A 311 11.96 -20.04 -6.37
CA ARG A 311 11.50 -19.68 -5.02
C ARG A 311 10.85 -20.89 -4.35
N LYS A 312 11.16 -21.11 -3.08
CA LYS A 312 10.50 -22.15 -2.29
C LYS A 312 9.21 -21.57 -1.72
N VAL A 313 8.07 -22.19 -1.97
CA VAL A 313 6.77 -21.67 -1.52
C VAL A 313 6.24 -22.52 -0.38
N MET A 314 5.76 -21.88 0.68
CA MET A 314 5.12 -22.54 1.83
C MET A 314 3.74 -21.92 2.06
N SER A 315 2.80 -22.68 2.63
CA SER A 315 1.52 -22.08 3.02
C SER A 315 1.72 -21.15 4.22
N ALA A 316 1.11 -19.97 4.19
CA ALA A 316 1.11 -19.04 5.31
C ALA A 316 0.21 -19.49 6.48
N ASP A 317 -0.54 -20.59 6.34
CA ASP A 317 -1.40 -21.16 7.38
C ASP A 317 -0.59 -21.90 8.47
N HIS A 318 0.62 -22.32 8.13
CA HIS A 318 1.53 -22.94 9.08
C HIS A 318 2.32 -21.83 9.77
N ALA A 319 2.21 -21.76 11.10
CA ALA A 319 2.95 -20.84 11.99
C ALA A 319 4.50 -20.96 11.92
N VAL A 320 5.04 -21.68 10.93
CA VAL A 320 6.46 -21.87 10.67
C VAL A 320 6.92 -20.74 9.75
N MET A 321 7.56 -19.75 10.37
CA MET A 321 8.17 -18.63 9.67
C MET A 321 9.39 -19.13 8.86
N PRO A 322 9.63 -18.57 7.66
CA PRO A 322 10.93 -18.68 7.00
C PRO A 322 12.04 -18.24 7.93
N SER A 323 13.17 -18.94 7.91
CA SER A 323 14.37 -18.45 8.61
C SER A 323 14.85 -17.16 7.92
N PRO A 324 15.35 -16.16 8.67
CA PRO A 324 15.92 -14.96 8.07
C PRO A 324 16.98 -15.32 7.02
N GLY A 325 16.84 -14.82 5.79
CA GLY A 325 17.76 -15.09 4.69
C GLY A 325 17.44 -16.31 3.82
N THR A 326 16.28 -16.97 3.99
CA THR A 326 15.82 -17.98 3.02
C THR A 326 15.04 -17.33 1.88
N SER A 327 15.15 -17.90 0.67
CA SER A 327 14.38 -17.52 -0.53
C SER A 327 12.91 -17.95 -0.47
N ASP A 328 12.39 -18.17 0.73
CA ASP A 328 11.08 -18.78 0.92
C ASP A 328 9.98 -17.72 0.88
N VAL A 329 8.89 -18.02 0.17
CA VAL A 329 7.70 -17.18 0.09
C VAL A 329 6.55 -17.88 0.81
N LEU A 330 5.96 -17.20 1.80
CA LEU A 330 4.70 -17.60 2.42
C LEU A 330 3.54 -17.14 1.53
N LEU A 331 2.71 -18.08 1.13
CA LEU A 331 1.57 -17.85 0.25
C LEU A 331 0.26 -18.16 0.98
N ALA A 332 -0.70 -17.24 0.94
CA ALA A 332 -2.05 -17.44 1.44
C ALA A 332 -3.10 -16.90 0.47
N ALA A 333 -4.23 -17.59 0.34
CA ALA A 333 -5.44 -17.00 -0.23
C ALA A 333 -6.30 -16.45 0.92
N LEU A 334 -6.63 -15.16 0.84
CA LEU A 334 -7.42 -14.51 1.87
C LEU A 334 -8.90 -14.92 1.78
N PRO A 335 -9.57 -15.13 2.93
CA PRO A 335 -10.96 -15.55 2.96
C PRO A 335 -11.90 -14.48 2.40
N ARG A 336 -12.92 -14.93 1.65
CA ARG A 336 -13.93 -14.03 1.06
C ARG A 336 -14.88 -13.44 2.10
N PHE A 337 -15.30 -14.26 3.07
CA PHE A 337 -16.40 -13.94 3.99
C PHE A 337 -16.01 -13.95 5.47
N ASP A 338 -14.82 -14.47 5.78
CA ASP A 338 -14.34 -14.67 7.15
C ASP A 338 -13.11 -13.80 7.42
N SER A 339 -12.69 -13.75 8.69
CA SER A 339 -11.42 -13.15 9.07
C SER A 339 -10.28 -14.13 8.81
N SER A 340 -9.17 -13.64 8.25
CA SER A 340 -7.92 -14.38 8.28
C SER A 340 -7.37 -14.46 9.72
N PRO A 341 -6.36 -15.30 9.98
CA PRO A 341 -5.52 -15.17 11.16
C PRO A 341 -4.82 -13.79 11.20
N LEU A 342 -4.39 -13.39 12.39
CA LEU A 342 -3.47 -12.26 12.55
C LEU A 342 -2.05 -12.67 12.10
N TYR A 343 -1.57 -12.06 11.04
CA TYR A 343 -0.21 -12.23 10.55
C TYR A 343 0.73 -11.25 11.25
N VAL A 344 1.89 -11.76 11.71
CA VAL A 344 2.97 -10.96 12.30
C VAL A 344 4.15 -10.96 11.35
N LEU A 345 4.24 -9.92 10.54
CA LEU A 345 5.20 -9.72 9.47
C LEU A 345 6.49 -9.10 10.05
N ARG A 346 7.66 -9.62 9.66
CA ARG A 346 8.98 -9.24 10.23
C ARG A 346 10.00 -8.87 9.17
#